data_AF-A0A165YE57-F1
#
_entry.id   AF-A0A165YE57-F1
#
_cell.length_a   1.000
_cell.length_b   1.000
_cell.length_c   1.000
_cell.angle_alpha   90.00
_cell.angle_beta   90.00
_cell.angle_gamma   90.00
#
_symmetry.space_group_name_H-M   'P 1'
#
loop_
_entity.id
_entity.type
_entity.pdbx_description
1 polymer ?
#
loop_
_entity_poly.entity_id
_entity_poly.type
_entity_poly.pdbx_seq_one_letter_code
_entity_poly.pdbx_strand_id
1 'polypeptide(L)'
;MARILTDQNSVQCPDYELPEHTQTILLLATGNTSAVQAVQLLKDIWQLNNNRDKLAWQQLVDTDLVTAQTREQQLALSATPVASLPKHGKLWPFFTPNGGY
;
A
#
# COMPACT_ATOMS: atom_id res chain seq x y z
N MET A 1 0.83 10.98 0.33
CA MET A 1 -0.10 10.41 1.33
C MET A 1 0.70 10.09 2.59
N ALA A 2 0.19 10.46 3.77
CA ALA A 2 0.82 10.06 5.03
C ALA A 2 0.79 8.53 5.15
N ARG A 3 1.93 7.90 5.44
CA ARG A 3 2.00 6.44 5.63
C ARG A 3 1.45 6.09 7.01
N ILE A 4 0.55 5.11 7.05
CA ILE A 4 0.10 4.49 8.30
C ILE A 4 1.18 3.47 8.70
N LEU A 5 1.96 3.78 9.73
CA LEU A 5 3.11 2.97 10.15
C LEU A 5 2.75 1.83 11.11
N THR A 6 1.56 1.90 11.71
CA THR A 6 1.09 0.95 12.72
C THR A 6 0.08 -0.02 12.10
N ASP A 7 0.21 -1.31 12.42
CA ASP A 7 -0.79 -2.31 12.05
C ASP A 7 -2.11 -2.01 12.78
N GLN A 8 -3.11 -1.60 12.03
CA GLN A 8 -4.43 -1.25 12.55
C GLN A 8 -5.21 -2.47 13.08
N ASN A 9 -4.78 -3.70 12.77
CA ASN A 9 -5.34 -4.91 13.34
C ASN A 9 -4.97 -5.12 14.81
N SER A 10 -3.89 -4.49 15.27
CA SER A 10 -3.44 -4.56 16.67
C SER A 10 -4.10 -3.52 17.58
N VAL A 11 -4.82 -2.54 17.02
CA VAL A 11 -5.41 -1.44 17.78
C VAL A 11 -6.68 -1.95 18.49
N GLN A 12 -6.68 -1.86 19.81
CA GLN A 12 -7.82 -2.22 20.65
C GLN A 12 -8.77 -1.03 20.84
N CYS A 13 -10.06 -1.34 20.95
CA CYS A 13 -11.08 -0.33 21.28
C CYS A 13 -10.85 0.16 22.71
N PRO A 14 -10.79 1.49 22.95
CA PRO A 14 -10.75 2.04 24.30
C PRO A 14 -11.96 1.59 25.12
N ASP A 15 -11.76 1.35 26.41
CA ASP A 15 -12.85 1.03 27.31
C ASP A 15 -13.60 2.30 27.71
N TYR A 16 -14.58 2.66 26.89
CA TYR A 16 -15.44 3.82 27.13
C TYR A 16 -16.30 3.69 28.39
N GLU A 17 -16.34 2.56 29.09
CA GLU A 17 -17.09 2.42 30.35
C GLU A 17 -16.29 2.96 31.56
N LEU A 18 -15.01 3.29 31.37
CA LEU A 18 -14.16 3.82 32.42
C LEU A 18 -14.60 5.25 32.85
N PRO A 19 -14.46 5.58 34.15
CA PRO A 19 -14.87 6.89 34.69
C PRO A 19 -14.20 8.10 34.03
N GLU A 20 -13.03 7.91 33.42
CA GLU A 20 -12.29 8.94 32.69
C GLU A 20 -13.03 9.45 31.45
N HIS A 21 -13.91 8.63 30.87
CA HIS A 21 -14.71 9.00 29.69
C HIS A 21 -16.09 9.57 30.05
N THR A 22 -16.42 9.70 31.34
CA THR A 22 -17.72 10.17 31.81
C THR A 22 -18.12 11.53 31.22
N GLN A 23 -17.18 12.47 31.10
CA GLN A 23 -17.49 13.79 30.52
C GLN A 23 -17.88 13.69 29.05
N THR A 24 -17.19 12.85 28.28
CA THR A 24 -17.49 12.61 26.87
C THR A 24 -18.86 11.92 26.70
N ILE A 25 -19.16 10.95 27.57
CA ILE A 25 -20.46 10.28 27.60
C ILE A 25 -21.58 11.29 27.92
N LEU A 26 -21.38 12.15 28.92
CA LEU A 26 -22.38 13.14 29.33
C LEU A 26 -22.68 14.17 28.25
N LEU A 27 -21.71 14.51 27.39
CA LEU A 27 -21.94 15.37 26.23
C LEU A 27 -22.82 14.71 25.16
N LEU A 28 -22.75 13.39 25.03
CA LEU A 28 -23.50 12.60 24.05
C LEU A 28 -24.86 12.13 24.60
N ALA A 29 -24.94 11.90 25.91
CA ALA A 29 -26.15 11.53 26.62
C ALA A 29 -27.05 12.77 26.85
N THR A 30 -27.64 13.28 25.77
CA THR A 30 -28.65 14.35 25.80
C THR A 30 -30.03 13.73 25.84
N GLY A 31 -31.00 14.33 26.55
CA GLY A 31 -32.41 13.94 26.83
C GLY A 31 -33.11 12.73 26.13
N ASN A 32 -32.74 12.38 24.90
CA ASN A 32 -33.21 11.23 24.14
C ASN A 32 -32.21 10.06 24.05
N THR A 33 -31.00 10.20 24.60
CA THR A 33 -29.88 9.27 24.50
C THR A 33 -29.37 8.93 25.88
N SER A 34 -29.42 7.65 26.25
CA SER A 34 -28.89 7.19 27.54
C SER A 34 -27.36 7.12 27.53
N ALA A 35 -26.73 7.10 28.70
CA ALA A 35 -25.28 6.91 28.83
C ALA A 35 -24.79 5.62 28.14
N VAL A 36 -25.59 4.54 28.21
CA VAL A 36 -25.29 3.26 27.54
C VAL A 36 -25.32 3.42 26.01
N GLN A 37 -26.30 4.16 25.47
CA GLN A 37 -26.37 4.43 24.04
C GLN A 37 -25.23 5.35 23.57
N ALA A 38 -24.82 6.32 24.39
CA ALA A 38 -23.67 7.17 24.10
C ALA A 38 -22.35 6.38 24.08
N VAL A 39 -22.14 5.45 25.02
CA VAL A 39 -21.00 4.52 24.99
C VAL A 39 -21.02 3.65 23.74
N GLN A 40 -22.18 3.12 23.36
CA GLN A 40 -22.30 2.32 22.15
C GLN A 40 -21.95 3.13 20.89
N LEU A 41 -22.44 4.38 20.81
CA LEU A 41 -22.11 5.29 19.72
C LEU A 41 -20.59 5.52 19.60
N LEU A 42 -19.90 5.70 20.72
CA LEU A 42 -18.44 5.86 20.75
C LEU A 42 -17.72 4.61 20.24
N LYS A 43 -18.17 3.42 20.67
CA LYS A 43 -17.65 2.13 20.18
C LYS A 43 -17.86 1.99 18.66
N ASP A 44 -19.04 2.37 18.16
CA ASP A 44 -19.38 2.29 16.74
C ASP A 44 -18.54 3.25 15.89
N ILE A 45 -18.37 4.50 16.35
CA ILE A 45 -17.51 5.50 15.68
C ILE A 45 -16.06 5.01 15.62
N TRP A 46 -15.55 4.46 16.73
CA TRP A 46 -14.21 3.91 16.77
C TRP A 46 -14.05 2.74 15.78
N GLN A 47 -15.01 1.80 15.75
CA GLN A 47 -14.98 0.67 14.82
C GLN A 47 -14.98 1.13 13.36
N LEU A 48 -15.81 2.10 13.01
CA LEU A 48 -15.90 2.62 11.65
C LEU A 48 -14.57 3.23 11.20
N ASN A 49 -13.96 4.05 12.05
CA ASN A 49 -12.65 4.65 11.75
C ASN A 49 -11.55 3.59 11.68
N ASN A 50 -11.50 2.66 12.62
CA ASN A 50 -10.51 1.58 12.61
C ASN A 50 -10.64 0.70 11.35
N ASN A 51 -11.87 0.37 10.92
CA ASN A 51 -12.09 -0.39 9.69
C ASN A 51 -11.63 0.36 8.45
N ARG A 52 -11.87 1.67 8.38
CA ARG A 52 -11.36 2.52 7.28
C ARG A 52 -9.84 2.55 7.27
N ASP A 53 -9.22 2.69 8.44
CA ASP A 53 -7.77 2.79 8.56
C ASP A 53 -7.09 1.43 8.29
N LYS A 54 -7.73 0.31 8.65
CA LYS A 54 -7.34 -1.05 8.23
C LYS A 54 -7.34 -1.21 6.72
N LEU A 55 -8.40 -0.76 6.05
CA LEU A 55 -8.49 -0.81 4.59
C LEU A 55 -7.36 0.00 3.94
N ALA A 56 -7.14 1.23 4.43
CA ALA A 56 -6.07 2.10 3.93
C ALA A 56 -4.68 1.50 4.15
N TRP A 57 -4.44 0.90 5.33
CA TRP A 57 -3.20 0.21 5.62
C TRP A 57 -2.99 -1.01 4.71
N GLN A 58 -4.02 -1.83 4.51
CA GLN A 58 -3.95 -2.99 3.60
C GLN A 58 -3.61 -2.55 2.17
N GLN A 59 -4.26 -1.49 1.67
CA GLN A 59 -3.97 -0.93 0.34
C GLN A 59 -2.51 -0.47 0.22
N LEU A 60 -1.94 0.12 1.27
CA LEU A 60 -0.53 0.51 1.30
C LEU A 60 0.39 -0.72 1.26
N VAL A 61 0.10 -1.76 2.03
CA VAL A 61 0.87 -3.01 2.04
C VAL A 61 0.82 -3.69 0.67
N ASP A 62 -0.36 -3.78 0.06
CA ASP A 62 -0.55 -4.37 -1.27
C ASP A 62 0.22 -3.58 -2.34
N THR A 63 0.18 -2.24 -2.26
CA THR A 63 0.92 -1.36 -3.17
C THR A 63 2.43 -1.52 -3.01
N ASP A 64 2.92 -1.58 -1.77
CA ASP A 64 4.34 -1.78 -1.48
C ASP A 64 4.81 -3.16 -1.98
N LEU A 65 3.99 -4.22 -1.87
CA LEU A 65 4.27 -5.56 -2.41
C LEU A 65 4.41 -5.53 -3.94
N VAL A 66 3.45 -4.93 -4.65
CA VAL A 66 3.48 -4.80 -6.11
C VAL A 66 4.69 -4.00 -6.56
N THR A 67 5.02 -2.92 -5.85
CA THR A 67 6.18 -2.08 -6.15
C THR A 67 7.49 -2.84 -5.96
N ALA A 68 7.59 -3.65 -4.89
CA ALA A 68 8.76 -4.50 -4.65
C ALA A 68 8.95 -5.53 -5.77
N GLN A 69 7.89 -6.25 -6.15
CA GLN A 69 7.94 -7.22 -7.26
C GLN A 69 8.30 -6.55 -8.59
N THR A 70 7.75 -5.37 -8.87
CA THR A 70 8.06 -4.62 -10.09
C THR A 70 9.54 -4.21 -10.13
N ARG A 71 10.09 -3.78 -8.99
CA ARG A 71 11.51 -3.44 -8.88
C ARG A 71 12.39 -4.66 -9.11
N GLU A 72 12.06 -5.81 -8.54
CA GLU A 72 12.80 -7.06 -8.75
C GLU A 72 12.79 -7.49 -10.22
N GLN A 73 11.65 -7.40 -10.89
CA GLN A 73 11.54 -7.68 -12.33
C GLN A 73 12.39 -6.70 -13.15
N GLN A 74 12.34 -5.41 -12.86
CA GLN A 74 13.17 -4.42 -13.55
C GLN A 74 14.66 -4.68 -13.36
N LEU A 75 15.08 -5.05 -12.15
CA LEU A 75 16.46 -5.43 -11.87
C LEU A 75 16.86 -6.68 -12.67
N ALA A 76 16.01 -7.71 -12.72
CA ALA A 76 16.26 -8.91 -13.50
C ALA A 76 16.39 -8.63 -15.01
N LEU A 77 15.52 -7.77 -15.59
CA LEU A 77 15.64 -7.37 -17.00
C LEU A 77 16.94 -6.57 -17.26
N SER A 78 17.30 -5.66 -16.35
CA SER A 78 18.52 -4.84 -16.48
C SER A 78 19.82 -5.62 -16.23
N ALA A 79 19.75 -6.76 -15.53
CA ALA A 79 20.88 -7.64 -15.25
C ALA A 79 21.16 -8.64 -16.38
N THR A 80 20.32 -8.71 -17.41
CA THR A 80 20.64 -9.48 -18.63
C THR A 80 21.80 -8.78 -19.33
N PRO A 81 23.03 -9.34 -19.34
CA PRO A 81 24.08 -8.77 -20.15
C PRO A 81 23.60 -8.83 -21.60
N VAL A 82 23.58 -7.67 -22.27
CA VAL A 82 23.49 -7.59 -23.72
C VAL A 82 24.53 -8.58 -24.25
N ALA A 83 24.06 -9.72 -24.74
CA ALA A 83 24.90 -10.73 -25.32
C ALA A 83 25.76 -10.01 -26.35
N SER A 84 27.06 -9.97 -26.04
CA SER A 84 28.11 -9.33 -26.78
C SER A 84 27.91 -9.55 -28.27
N LEU A 85 27.78 -8.46 -29.03
CA LEU A 85 28.06 -8.45 -30.46
C LEU A 85 29.36 -9.24 -30.69
N PRO A 86 29.36 -10.30 -31.51
CA PRO A 86 30.59 -11.01 -31.80
C PRO A 86 31.53 -10.03 -32.52
N LYS A 87 32.56 -9.58 -31.79
CA LYS A 87 33.77 -8.95 -32.34
C LYS A 87 34.54 -10.01 -33.13
N HIS A 88 34.06 -10.35 -34.30
CA HIS A 88 34.91 -10.98 -35.31
C HIS A 88 35.07 -10.02 -36.47
N GLY A 89 35.99 -9.08 -36.28
CA GLY A 89 36.71 -8.51 -37.39
C GLY A 89 37.44 -9.62 -38.13
N LYS A 90 37.04 -9.84 -39.38
CA LYS A 90 37.87 -10.38 -40.46
C LYS A 90 37.32 -9.88 -41.80
N LEU A 91 37.88 -8.73 -42.20
CA LEU A 91 38.36 -8.39 -43.54
C LEU A 91 37.79 -9.19 -44.74
N TRP A 92 36.92 -8.53 -45.54
CA TRP A 92 36.75 -8.55 -47.02
C TRP A 92 36.41 -9.88 -47.76
N PRO A 93 35.98 -9.88 -49.06
CA PRO A 93 35.68 -8.78 -50.00
C PRO A 93 34.37 -8.93 -50.84
N PHE A 94 34.04 -7.84 -51.58
CA PHE A 94 33.42 -7.82 -52.92
C PHE A 94 32.00 -8.41 -53.14
N PHE A 95 31.04 -7.52 -53.40
CA PHE A 95 30.05 -7.74 -54.46
C PHE A 95 29.73 -6.40 -55.13
N THR A 96 30.40 -6.12 -56.24
CA THR A 96 29.98 -5.10 -57.21
C THR A 96 28.94 -5.73 -58.15
N PRO A 97 27.75 -5.15 -58.35
CA PRO A 97 26.90 -5.57 -59.45
C PRO A 97 27.32 -4.76 -60.68
N ASN A 98 27.99 -5.40 -61.63
CA ASN A 98 28.20 -4.83 -62.95
C ASN A 98 27.51 -5.72 -63.99
N GLY A 99 26.43 -5.17 -64.56
CA GLY A 99 26.03 -5.27 -65.97
C GLY A 99 25.66 -6.62 -66.57
N GLY A 100 24.49 -6.68 -67.21
CA GLY A 100 24.19 -7.72 -68.19
C GLY A 100 22.82 -7.58 -68.86
N TYR A 101 22.80 -6.77 -69.93
CA TYR A 101 21.94 -6.75 -71.13
C TYR A 101 20.41 -6.80 -71.01
#